data_AF-A0A8T0PV18-F1
#
_entry.id   AF-A0A8T0PV18-F1
#
_cell.length_a   1.000
_cell.length_b   1.000
_cell.length_c   1.000
_cell.angle_alpha   90.00
_cell.angle_beta   90.00
_cell.angle_gamma   90.00
#
_symmetry.space_group_name_H-M   'P 1'
#
loop_
_entity.id
_entity.type
_entity.pdbx_description
1 polymer ?
#
loop_
_entity_poly.entity_id
_entity_poly.type
_entity_poly.pdbx_seq_one_letter_code
_entity_poly.pdbx_strand_id
1 'polypeptide(L)'
;MKPAARRPLLLCALAAAAALSFLLVAPPPPLAAHLSSLLLAFPASPYAGRPKLLFLLAGQSNMAGRGLAPHPLPAPFRPHPRVLRLAASRRWVVAAPPLHADIDTHKVCGLGPAMPFAHRLLEDAGSGESSLVLGFVPAAVGGTRIWMWRLVNDFRADLGIPDLLVIQVGLASGEGNYTDIVREGQKNIKLPNVILVDAIGLPLQDDQLHLSTEAQLWLGDMLGQAYLKFNSSTDSRQ
;
A
#
# COMPACT_ATOMS: atom_id res chain seq x y z
N MET A 1 -56.66 -41.39 31.47
CA MET A 1 -57.83 -40.50 31.38
C MET A 1 -57.53 -39.37 30.41
N LYS A 2 -58.37 -39.23 29.36
CA LYS A 2 -58.56 -38.04 28.49
C LYS A 2 -59.79 -37.27 29.03
N PRO A 3 -60.02 -35.96 28.75
CA PRO A 3 -60.32 -35.40 27.40
C PRO A 3 -59.48 -34.13 27.06
N ALA A 4 -59.11 -33.81 25.81
CA ALA A 4 -59.86 -33.33 24.61
C ALA A 4 -60.53 -31.95 24.83
N ALA A 5 -60.55 -30.95 23.92
CA ALA A 5 -59.93 -30.60 22.65
C ALA A 5 -60.52 -29.21 22.24
N ARG A 6 -59.84 -28.41 21.41
CA ARG A 6 -60.39 -27.74 20.19
C ARG A 6 -59.41 -26.70 19.63
N ARG A 7 -59.03 -26.90 18.36
CA ARG A 7 -58.60 -25.85 17.40
C ARG A 7 -59.85 -25.37 16.64
N PRO A 8 -59.78 -24.25 15.89
CA PRO A 8 -59.54 -24.40 14.46
C PRO A 8 -58.59 -23.34 13.85
N LEU A 9 -58.03 -23.71 12.71
CA LEU A 9 -57.37 -22.87 11.73
C LEU A 9 -58.38 -21.92 11.06
N LEU A 10 -57.94 -20.73 10.63
CA LEU A 10 -58.47 -20.12 9.41
C LEU A 10 -57.32 -19.51 8.59
N LEU A 11 -57.16 -20.10 7.41
CA LEU A 11 -56.41 -19.63 6.26
C LEU A 11 -57.20 -18.51 5.54
N CYS A 12 -56.44 -17.70 4.79
CA CYS A 12 -56.84 -17.00 3.57
C CYS A 12 -57.77 -15.76 3.64
N ALA A 13 -57.20 -14.59 3.34
CA ALA A 13 -57.78 -13.65 2.37
C ALA A 13 -56.62 -12.91 1.65
N LEU A 14 -56.41 -13.23 0.36
CA LEU A 14 -56.62 -12.33 -0.79
C LEU A 14 -55.71 -11.09 -0.78
N ALA A 15 -54.58 -11.08 -1.48
CA ALA A 15 -54.44 -10.87 -2.93
C ALA A 15 -55.09 -9.56 -3.42
N ALA A 16 -54.28 -8.53 -3.66
CA ALA A 16 -54.31 -7.72 -4.89
C ALA A 16 -53.17 -6.68 -4.87
N ALA A 17 -52.34 -6.73 -5.90
CA ALA A 17 -51.36 -5.70 -6.24
C ALA A 17 -52.06 -4.44 -6.75
N ALA A 18 -51.46 -3.26 -6.54
CA ALA A 18 -50.98 -2.38 -7.62
C ALA A 18 -50.70 -0.95 -7.12
N ALA A 19 -49.67 -0.37 -7.74
CA ALA A 19 -49.46 1.06 -8.02
C ALA A 19 -48.84 1.95 -6.93
N LEU A 20 -47.51 2.12 -7.09
CA LEU A 20 -46.74 3.36 -7.00
C LEU A 20 -47.23 4.46 -6.05
N SER A 21 -46.43 4.72 -5.02
CA SER A 21 -45.94 6.06 -4.66
C SER A 21 -44.72 5.91 -3.75
N PHE A 22 -43.53 6.12 -4.30
CA PHE A 22 -42.32 6.32 -3.50
C PHE A 22 -42.57 7.48 -2.54
N LEU A 23 -42.56 7.23 -1.22
CA LEU A 23 -42.45 8.30 -0.23
C LEU A 23 -40.97 8.45 0.13
N LEU A 24 -40.29 9.37 -0.57
CA LEU A 24 -38.95 9.82 -0.23
C LEU A 24 -39.07 10.76 0.98
N VAL A 25 -38.97 10.22 2.19
CA VAL A 25 -38.87 11.06 3.40
C VAL A 25 -37.42 11.57 3.48
N ALA A 26 -37.20 12.78 2.98
CA ALA A 26 -35.96 13.51 3.25
C ALA A 26 -35.95 13.96 4.72
N PRO A 27 -34.92 13.63 5.52
CA PRO A 27 -34.81 14.13 6.88
C PRO A 27 -34.51 15.65 6.87
N PRO A 28 -34.96 16.41 7.88
CA PRO A 28 -34.67 17.83 7.99
C PRO A 28 -33.16 18.07 8.27
N PRO A 29 -32.53 19.09 7.65
CA PRO A 29 -31.18 19.52 8.02
C PRO A 29 -31.23 20.39 9.30
N PRO A 30 -30.20 20.46 10.16
CA PRO A 30 -28.85 19.90 10.04
C PRO A 30 -28.48 19.04 11.27
N LEU A 31 -28.70 17.72 11.20
CA LEU A 31 -28.05 16.75 12.10
C LEU A 31 -27.47 15.54 11.35
N ALA A 32 -27.56 15.53 10.02
CA ALA A 32 -26.94 14.53 9.13
C ALA A 32 -25.48 14.87 8.74
N ALA A 33 -24.87 15.89 9.36
CA ALA A 33 -23.53 16.34 9.01
C ALA A 33 -22.39 15.62 9.74
N HIS A 34 -22.64 14.59 10.55
CA HIS A 34 -21.59 13.97 11.38
C HIS A 34 -21.37 12.45 11.25
N LEU A 35 -22.01 11.77 10.29
CA LEU A 35 -21.71 10.35 10.01
C LEU A 35 -21.60 10.00 8.51
N SER A 36 -21.41 10.98 7.63
CA SER A 36 -21.18 10.75 6.19
C SER A 36 -19.82 11.26 5.68
N SER A 37 -18.91 11.65 6.58
CA SER A 37 -17.54 12.09 6.25
C SER A 37 -16.53 10.93 6.16
N LEU A 38 -16.96 9.67 6.38
CA LEU A 38 -16.12 8.46 6.25
C LEU A 38 -16.20 7.77 4.89
N LEU A 39 -16.94 8.35 3.94
CA LEU A 39 -16.75 8.16 2.52
C LEU A 39 -16.40 9.53 1.92
N LEU A 40 -15.29 10.12 2.37
CA LEU A 40 -14.56 11.01 1.48
C LEU A 40 -14.26 10.18 0.23
N ALA A 41 -15.09 10.36 -0.79
CA ALA A 41 -14.75 10.05 -2.15
C ALA A 41 -13.42 10.77 -2.40
N PHE A 42 -12.31 10.06 -2.17
CA PHE A 42 -11.06 10.45 -2.79
C PHE A 42 -11.40 10.56 -4.26
N PRO A 43 -11.36 11.76 -4.85
CA PRO A 43 -11.73 11.91 -6.24
C PRO A 43 -10.88 10.89 -7.00
N ALA A 44 -11.54 10.07 -7.82
CA ALA A 44 -10.82 9.18 -8.71
C ALA A 44 -9.79 10.05 -9.42
N SER A 45 -8.50 9.72 -9.28
CA SER A 45 -7.45 10.53 -9.88
C SER A 45 -7.78 10.70 -11.37
N PRO A 46 -7.64 11.90 -11.95
CA PRO A 46 -7.80 12.07 -13.39
C PRO A 46 -6.82 11.15 -14.18
N TYR A 47 -5.79 10.63 -13.50
CA TYR A 47 -4.81 9.68 -14.03
C TYR A 47 -5.12 8.20 -13.71
N ALA A 48 -6.26 7.87 -13.10
CA ALA A 48 -6.63 6.50 -12.71
C ALA A 48 -6.77 5.54 -13.91
N GLY A 49 -6.79 6.07 -15.14
CA GLY A 49 -6.99 5.32 -16.39
C GLY A 49 -5.88 4.33 -16.76
N ARG A 50 -4.65 4.47 -16.22
CA ARG A 50 -3.55 3.46 -16.19
C ARG A 50 -2.27 4.15 -15.68
N PRO A 51 -1.68 3.73 -14.54
CA PRO A 51 -0.33 4.17 -14.18
C PRO A 51 0.68 3.78 -15.27
N LYS A 52 1.66 4.64 -15.53
CA LYS A 52 2.71 4.41 -16.55
C LYS A 52 3.85 3.57 -16.01
N LEU A 53 4.11 3.66 -14.70
CA LEU A 53 5.17 2.95 -14.03
C LEU A 53 4.66 2.33 -12.73
N LEU A 54 4.80 1.01 -12.62
CA LEU A 54 4.28 0.21 -11.51
C LEU A 54 5.40 -0.24 -10.58
N PHE A 55 5.14 -0.18 -9.29
CA PHE A 55 6.02 -0.69 -8.24
C PHE A 55 5.26 -1.62 -7.31
N LEU A 56 5.72 -2.87 -7.22
CA LEU A 56 5.28 -3.82 -6.20
C LEU A 56 6.00 -3.55 -4.89
N LEU A 57 5.25 -3.22 -3.83
CA LEU A 57 5.78 -2.94 -2.50
C LEU A 57 5.65 -4.20 -1.65
N ALA A 58 6.57 -5.15 -1.83
CA ALA A 58 6.62 -6.39 -1.06
C ALA A 58 7.61 -6.28 0.11
N GLY A 59 7.33 -6.99 1.20
CA GLY A 59 8.18 -6.94 2.38
C GLY A 59 7.43 -7.27 3.67
N GLN A 60 8.03 -6.86 4.78
CA GLN A 60 7.46 -6.96 6.12
C GLN A 60 7.01 -5.59 6.67
N SER A 61 6.89 -5.46 7.99
CA SER A 61 6.40 -4.27 8.70
C SER A 61 7.10 -2.96 8.31
N ASN A 62 8.41 -2.96 8.07
CA ASN A 62 9.14 -1.74 7.67
C ASN A 62 8.80 -1.28 6.24
N MET A 63 8.40 -2.16 5.32
CA MET A 63 7.83 -1.77 4.02
C MET A 63 6.35 -1.39 4.15
N ALA A 64 5.59 -2.15 4.95
CA ALA A 64 4.20 -1.84 5.23
C ALA A 64 4.03 -0.44 5.83
N GLY A 65 4.99 -0.05 6.67
CA GLY A 65 5.08 1.23 7.35
C GLY A 65 4.62 1.11 8.80
N ARG A 66 5.43 1.63 9.71
CA ARG A 66 5.12 1.77 11.14
C ARG A 66 5.48 3.14 11.69
N GLY A 67 6.05 4.03 10.87
CA GLY A 67 6.36 5.38 11.31
C GLY A 67 5.11 6.12 11.75
N LEU A 68 5.20 6.92 12.81
CA LEU A 68 4.12 7.77 13.26
C LEU A 68 3.67 8.73 12.15
N ALA A 69 2.37 8.89 11.97
CA ALA A 69 1.78 9.81 10.99
C ALA A 69 1.29 11.08 11.70
N PRO A 70 2.11 12.15 11.81
CA PRO A 70 1.69 13.38 12.43
C PRO A 70 0.66 14.12 11.57
N HIS A 71 -0.13 14.99 12.20
CA HIS A 71 -1.06 15.87 11.52
C HIS A 71 -0.66 17.35 11.71
N PRO A 72 -0.45 18.12 10.63
CA PRO A 72 -0.54 17.72 9.23
C PRO A 72 0.64 16.83 8.78
N LEU A 73 0.43 16.05 7.71
CA LEU A 73 1.50 15.21 7.14
C LEU A 73 2.67 16.07 6.61
N PRO A 74 3.93 15.65 6.80
CA PRO A 74 5.08 16.28 6.16
C PRO A 74 4.99 16.17 4.63
N ALA A 75 5.54 17.15 3.90
CA ALA A 75 5.36 17.26 2.45
C ALA A 75 5.69 15.97 1.66
N PRO A 76 6.82 15.27 1.90
CA PRO A 76 7.17 14.04 1.17
C PRO A 76 6.23 12.85 1.41
N PHE A 77 5.34 12.93 2.41
CA PHE A 77 4.32 11.92 2.69
C PHE A 77 2.93 12.33 2.20
N ARG A 78 2.76 13.56 1.70
CA ARG A 78 1.44 14.04 1.27
C ARG A 78 1.00 13.32 -0.01
N PRO A 79 -0.31 13.03 -0.13
CA PRO A 79 -0.88 12.51 -1.38
C PRO A 79 -0.58 13.41 -2.58
N HIS A 80 -0.35 12.80 -3.74
CA HIS A 80 -0.12 13.52 -4.99
C HIS A 80 -0.98 12.91 -6.11
N PRO A 81 -1.64 13.70 -6.99
CA PRO A 81 -2.59 13.17 -7.99
C PRO A 81 -1.99 12.13 -8.96
N ARG A 82 -0.68 12.22 -9.23
CA ARG A 82 0.06 11.30 -10.10
C ARG A 82 0.65 10.08 -9.38
N VAL A 83 0.39 9.92 -8.08
CA VAL A 83 0.82 8.77 -7.29
C VAL A 83 -0.42 7.98 -6.90
N LEU A 84 -0.54 6.79 -7.46
CA LEU A 84 -1.68 5.91 -7.30
C LEU A 84 -1.32 4.71 -6.44
N ARG A 85 -2.33 4.11 -5.81
CA ARG A 85 -2.23 2.86 -5.07
C ARG A 85 -3.35 1.92 -5.50
N LEU A 86 -3.03 0.65 -5.69
CA LEU A 86 -4.03 -0.39 -5.87
C LEU A 86 -4.59 -0.77 -4.50
N ALA A 87 -5.83 -0.35 -4.21
CA ALA A 87 -6.51 -0.68 -2.96
C ALA A 87 -6.93 -2.17 -2.93
N ALA A 88 -7.25 -2.70 -1.75
CA ALA A 88 -7.74 -4.08 -1.58
C ALA A 88 -9.01 -4.36 -2.41
N SER A 89 -9.81 -3.33 -2.68
CA SER A 89 -10.95 -3.37 -3.61
C SER A 89 -10.57 -3.53 -5.09
N ARG A 90 -9.27 -3.70 -5.42
CA ARG A 90 -8.71 -3.80 -6.77
C ARG A 90 -8.96 -2.56 -7.63
N ARG A 91 -9.05 -1.39 -7.00
CA ARG A 91 -9.21 -0.10 -7.67
C ARG A 91 -7.99 0.76 -7.44
N TRP A 92 -7.57 1.46 -8.49
CA TRP A 92 -6.58 2.53 -8.39
C TRP A 92 -7.20 3.74 -7.71
N VAL A 93 -6.58 4.17 -6.61
CA VAL A 93 -6.94 5.38 -5.87
C VAL A 93 -5.70 6.25 -5.70
N VAL A 94 -5.87 7.53 -5.38
CA VAL A 94 -4.72 8.37 -4.99
C VAL A 94 -4.04 7.74 -3.77
N ALA A 95 -2.71 7.60 -3.83
CA ALA A 95 -1.93 7.07 -2.73
C ALA A 95 -1.96 8.06 -1.56
N ALA A 96 -2.53 7.62 -0.44
CA ALA A 96 -2.51 8.34 0.82
C ALA A 96 -2.04 7.37 1.92
N PRO A 97 -1.00 7.71 2.69
CA PRO A 97 -0.53 6.82 3.75
C PRO A 97 -1.54 6.76 4.92
N PRO A 98 -1.60 5.65 5.67
CA PRO A 98 -0.79 4.43 5.52
C PRO A 98 -1.18 3.57 4.31
N LEU A 99 -0.20 3.24 3.45
CA LEU A 99 -0.48 2.57 2.16
C LEU A 99 -0.88 1.09 2.29
N HIS A 100 -0.58 0.47 3.43
CA HIS A 100 -0.90 -0.94 3.68
C HIS A 100 -2.11 -1.13 4.61
N ALA A 101 -2.86 -0.07 4.95
CA ALA A 101 -3.93 -0.11 5.95
C ALA A 101 -5.04 -1.16 5.65
N ASP A 102 -5.37 -1.39 4.38
CA ASP A 102 -6.34 -2.39 3.92
C ASP A 102 -5.68 -3.68 3.39
N ILE A 103 -4.35 -3.81 3.54
CA ILE A 103 -3.56 -4.97 3.10
C ILE A 103 -3.02 -5.74 4.30
N ASP A 104 -2.26 -5.08 5.16
CA ASP A 104 -1.68 -5.62 6.40
C ASP A 104 -2.68 -5.46 7.57
N THR A 105 -3.90 -5.97 7.36
CA THR A 105 -5.08 -5.70 8.20
C THR A 105 -4.99 -6.19 9.65
N HIS A 106 -4.04 -7.07 9.94
CA HIS A 106 -3.80 -7.59 11.30
C HIS A 106 -2.86 -6.70 12.12
N LYS A 107 -2.36 -5.59 11.55
CA LYS A 107 -1.38 -4.70 12.18
C LYS A 107 -1.77 -3.23 11.99
N VAL A 108 -1.42 -2.40 12.96
CA VAL A 108 -1.53 -0.95 12.80
C VAL A 108 -0.44 -0.49 11.84
N CYS A 109 -0.85 0.06 10.70
CA CYS A 109 0.06 0.60 9.69
C CYS A 109 0.30 2.10 9.92
N GLY A 110 1.51 2.54 9.60
CA GLY A 110 1.94 3.93 9.66
C GLY A 110 2.60 4.40 8.37
N LEU A 111 3.47 5.39 8.48
CA LEU A 111 4.28 5.87 7.37
C LEU A 111 5.36 4.83 7.00
N GLY A 112 5.54 4.64 5.70
CA GLY A 112 6.53 3.77 5.07
C GLY A 112 7.26 4.50 3.94
N PRO A 113 8.20 3.86 3.24
CA PRO A 113 9.15 4.57 2.39
C PRO A 113 8.60 4.95 1.01
N ALA A 114 7.45 4.38 0.62
CA ALA A 114 6.94 4.49 -0.74
C ALA A 114 6.48 5.90 -1.14
N MET A 115 5.93 6.70 -0.21
CA MET A 115 5.54 8.08 -0.54
C MET A 115 6.76 8.97 -0.81
N PRO A 116 7.80 9.02 0.06
CA PRO A 116 9.03 9.72 -0.25
C PRO A 116 9.73 9.23 -1.51
N PHE A 117 9.76 7.91 -1.73
CA PHE A 117 10.24 7.32 -2.98
C PHE A 117 9.52 7.90 -4.21
N ALA A 118 8.19 7.97 -4.17
CA ALA A 118 7.39 8.54 -5.26
C ALA A 118 7.73 10.01 -5.51
N HIS A 119 7.82 10.81 -4.44
CA HIS A 119 8.14 12.24 -4.55
C HIS A 119 9.52 12.45 -5.15
N ARG A 120 10.52 11.65 -4.76
CA ARG A 120 11.87 11.70 -5.34
C ARG A 120 11.87 11.46 -6.86
N LEU A 121 11.09 10.49 -7.33
CA LEU A 121 10.95 10.20 -8.77
C LEU A 121 10.21 11.32 -9.52
N LEU A 122 9.20 11.92 -8.91
CA LEU A 122 8.46 13.02 -9.51
C LEU A 122 9.30 14.31 -9.60
N GLU A 123 10.15 14.57 -8.61
CA GLU A 123 11.10 15.68 -8.61
C GLU A 123 12.10 15.54 -9.77
N ASP A 124 12.65 14.35 -9.97
CA ASP A 124 13.63 14.08 -11.04
C ASP A 124 13.02 14.18 -12.44
N ALA A 125 11.78 13.71 -12.62
CA ALA A 125 11.07 13.76 -13.90
C ALA A 125 10.72 15.20 -14.36
N GLY A 126 10.76 16.19 -13.46
CA GLY A 126 10.44 17.58 -13.75
C GLY A 126 9.00 17.81 -14.23
N SER A 127 8.74 18.99 -14.80
CA SER A 127 7.41 19.41 -15.27
C SER A 127 7.13 19.11 -16.75
N GLY A 128 7.98 18.31 -17.42
CA GLY A 128 7.92 18.04 -18.87
C GLY A 128 6.74 17.16 -19.33
N GLU A 129 6.49 17.14 -20.64
CA GLU A 129 5.29 16.57 -21.30
C GLU A 129 5.06 15.07 -21.05
N SER A 130 6.08 14.29 -20.69
CA SER A 130 5.88 12.91 -20.26
C SER A 130 5.46 12.87 -18.79
N SER A 131 4.19 13.19 -18.53
CA SER A 131 3.62 13.17 -17.18
C SER A 131 3.76 11.77 -16.56
N LEU A 132 4.80 11.57 -15.73
CA LEU A 132 5.02 10.35 -14.97
C LEU A 132 3.83 10.11 -14.04
N VAL A 133 3.23 8.92 -14.14
CA VAL A 133 2.15 8.47 -13.24
C VAL A 133 2.62 7.17 -12.61
N LEU A 134 2.81 7.21 -11.29
CA LEU A 134 3.30 6.12 -10.48
C LEU A 134 2.12 5.30 -9.94
N GLY A 135 2.22 3.97 -9.97
CA GLY A 135 1.25 3.07 -9.37
C GLY A 135 1.91 2.11 -8.38
N PHE A 136 1.49 2.18 -7.12
CA PHE A 136 1.92 1.26 -6.07
C PHE A 136 0.98 0.07 -5.94
N VAL A 137 1.54 -1.13 -5.92
CA VAL A 137 0.85 -2.37 -5.57
C VAL A 137 1.35 -2.80 -4.18
N PRO A 138 0.66 -2.42 -3.09
CA PRO A 138 1.05 -2.81 -1.74
C PRO A 138 0.83 -4.31 -1.51
N ALA A 139 1.86 -5.00 -1.04
CA ALA A 139 1.84 -6.45 -0.80
C ALA A 139 2.66 -6.87 0.43
N ALA A 140 3.16 -5.91 1.23
CA ALA A 140 3.90 -6.21 2.44
C ALA A 140 2.96 -6.63 3.59
N VAL A 141 3.38 -7.62 4.37
CA VAL A 141 2.65 -8.15 5.52
C VAL A 141 3.59 -8.27 6.72
N GLY A 142 3.22 -7.70 7.87
CA GLY A 142 4.09 -7.70 9.05
C GLY A 142 4.31 -9.09 9.64
N GLY A 143 5.57 -9.42 9.99
CA GLY A 143 5.91 -10.68 10.67
C GLY A 143 6.14 -11.89 9.76
N THR A 144 6.16 -11.70 8.43
CA THR A 144 6.46 -12.78 7.48
C THR A 144 7.96 -12.96 7.29
N ARG A 145 8.39 -14.21 7.02
CA ARG A 145 9.76 -14.52 6.57
C ARG A 145 9.84 -14.40 5.05
N ILE A 146 10.93 -13.85 4.53
CA ILE A 146 11.14 -13.68 3.09
C ILE A 146 12.46 -14.32 2.68
N TRP A 147 12.40 -15.21 1.69
CA TRP A 147 13.56 -15.83 1.05
C TRP A 147 13.85 -15.09 -0.26
N MET A 148 14.65 -14.02 -0.17
CA MET A 148 14.76 -13.03 -1.26
C MET A 148 15.19 -13.64 -2.60
N TRP A 149 16.21 -14.50 -2.63
CA TRP A 149 16.67 -15.11 -3.89
C TRP A 149 15.56 -15.88 -4.61
N ARG A 150 14.79 -16.69 -3.87
CA ARG A 150 13.67 -17.45 -4.42
C ARG A 150 12.55 -16.53 -4.88
N LEU A 151 12.22 -15.52 -4.07
CA LEU A 151 11.19 -14.53 -4.40
C LEU A 151 11.49 -13.82 -5.72
N VAL A 152 12.75 -13.41 -5.96
CA VAL A 152 13.15 -12.75 -7.20
C VAL A 152 12.94 -13.67 -8.40
N ASN A 153 13.41 -14.92 -8.32
CA ASN A 153 13.27 -15.88 -9.43
C ASN A 153 11.81 -16.21 -9.72
N ASP A 154 11.01 -16.45 -8.67
CA ASP A 154 9.60 -16.78 -8.79
C ASP A 154 8.83 -15.60 -9.44
N PHE A 155 9.05 -14.35 -9.00
CA PHE A 155 8.42 -13.19 -9.63
C PHE A 155 8.81 -13.01 -11.10
N ARG A 156 10.09 -13.19 -11.43
CA ARG A 156 10.56 -13.08 -12.82
C ARG A 156 9.92 -14.12 -13.72
N ALA A 157 9.79 -15.35 -13.23
CA ALA A 157 9.13 -16.44 -13.94
C ALA A 157 7.63 -16.18 -14.12
N ASP A 158 6.93 -15.86 -13.02
CA ASP A 158 5.48 -15.66 -13.01
C ASP A 158 5.05 -14.45 -13.86
N LEU A 159 5.84 -13.38 -13.85
CA LEU A 159 5.57 -12.17 -14.64
C LEU A 159 6.11 -12.26 -16.07
N GLY A 160 6.98 -13.24 -16.37
CA GLY A 160 7.67 -13.34 -17.66
C GLY A 160 8.65 -12.19 -17.93
N ILE A 161 9.22 -11.59 -16.89
CA ILE A 161 10.16 -10.46 -16.99
C ILE A 161 11.50 -10.87 -16.37
N PRO A 162 12.41 -11.54 -17.12
CA PRO A 162 13.64 -12.12 -16.57
C PRO A 162 14.61 -11.07 -15.99
N ASP A 163 14.52 -9.84 -16.48
CA ASP A 163 15.38 -8.72 -16.09
C ASP A 163 14.70 -7.74 -15.12
N LEU A 164 13.58 -8.14 -14.50
CA LEU A 164 12.84 -7.31 -13.56
C LEU A 164 13.78 -6.74 -12.48
N LEU A 165 13.84 -5.41 -12.38
CA LEU A 165 14.61 -4.73 -11.34
C LEU A 165 14.01 -5.04 -9.96
N VAL A 166 14.85 -5.51 -9.04
CA VAL A 166 14.49 -5.66 -7.63
C VAL A 166 15.43 -4.84 -6.77
N ILE A 167 14.88 -3.89 -6.02
CA ILE A 167 15.63 -3.14 -5.02
C ILE A 167 15.25 -3.72 -3.66
N GLN A 168 16.17 -4.48 -3.07
CA GLN A 168 16.01 -5.01 -1.72
C GLN A 168 16.59 -4.03 -0.69
N VAL A 169 16.02 -4.05 0.51
CA VAL A 169 16.50 -3.25 1.64
C VAL A 169 17.18 -4.17 2.65
N GLY A 170 18.43 -3.86 2.98
CA GLY A 170 19.19 -4.54 4.03
C GLY A 170 18.53 -4.27 5.38
N LEU A 171 18.40 -5.30 6.23
CA LEU A 171 17.76 -5.14 7.55
C LEU A 171 18.47 -4.06 8.38
N ALA A 172 17.71 -3.07 8.86
CA ALA A 172 18.22 -2.08 9.83
C ALA A 172 18.31 -2.65 11.26
N SER A 173 17.43 -3.61 11.54
CA SER A 173 17.12 -4.17 12.85
C SER A 173 16.50 -5.56 12.67
N GLY A 174 16.40 -6.33 13.75
CA GLY A 174 15.76 -7.65 13.74
C GLY A 174 15.50 -8.16 15.15
N GLU A 175 14.53 -9.07 15.28
CA GLU A 175 14.28 -9.79 16.53
C GLU A 175 15.24 -10.99 16.64
N GLY A 176 15.98 -11.07 17.74
CA GLY A 176 16.91 -12.16 18.02
C GLY A 176 18.31 -11.98 17.42
N ASN A 177 19.10 -13.06 17.40
CA ASN A 177 20.55 -13.00 17.22
C ASN A 177 21.02 -13.33 15.78
N TYR A 178 20.13 -13.28 14.79
CA TYR A 178 20.44 -13.70 13.41
C TYR A 178 20.52 -12.54 12.42
N THR A 179 20.41 -11.29 12.88
CA THR A 179 20.42 -10.09 12.04
C THR A 179 21.65 -10.04 11.13
N ASP A 180 22.83 -10.34 11.67
CA ASP A 180 24.08 -10.32 10.89
C ASP A 180 24.11 -11.39 9.79
N ILE A 181 23.65 -12.60 10.11
CA ILE A 181 23.57 -13.72 9.14
C ILE A 181 22.59 -13.37 8.01
N VAL A 182 21.42 -12.80 8.35
CA VAL A 182 20.45 -12.38 7.32
C VAL A 182 21.04 -11.27 6.46
N ARG A 183 21.70 -10.28 7.05
CA ARG A 183 22.34 -9.18 6.32
C ARG A 183 23.47 -9.67 5.41
N GLU A 184 24.29 -10.61 5.88
CA GLU A 184 25.30 -11.26 5.06
C GLU A 184 24.65 -11.96 3.84
N GLY A 185 23.56 -12.70 4.08
CA GLY A 185 22.75 -13.30 3.02
C GLY A 185 22.23 -12.28 2.01
N GLN A 186 21.68 -11.15 2.48
CA GLN A 186 21.18 -10.07 1.62
C GLN A 186 22.29 -9.44 0.75
N LYS A 187 23.48 -9.22 1.34
CA LYS A 187 24.66 -8.69 0.63
C LYS A 187 25.22 -9.66 -0.40
N ASN A 188 25.11 -10.96 -0.16
CA ASN A 188 25.65 -12.01 -1.01
C ASN A 188 24.73 -12.45 -2.16
N ILE A 189 23.58 -11.81 -2.36
CA ILE A 189 22.70 -12.11 -3.51
C ILE A 189 23.36 -11.61 -4.81
N LYS A 190 23.80 -12.56 -5.64
CA LYS A 190 24.44 -12.32 -6.94
C LYS A 190 23.47 -12.62 -8.08
N LEU A 191 22.43 -11.79 -8.20
CA LEU A 191 21.47 -11.85 -9.32
C LEU A 191 21.57 -10.56 -10.14
N PRO A 192 21.43 -10.63 -11.49
CA PRO A 192 21.40 -9.42 -12.32
C PRO A 192 20.20 -8.56 -11.95
N ASN A 193 20.31 -7.24 -12.10
CA ASN A 193 19.24 -6.27 -11.80
C ASN A 193 18.65 -6.42 -10.38
N VAL A 194 19.48 -6.83 -9.41
CA VAL A 194 19.16 -6.78 -7.98
C VAL A 194 20.08 -5.77 -7.31
N ILE A 195 19.49 -4.79 -6.63
CA ILE A 195 20.21 -3.72 -5.92
C ILE A 195 19.92 -3.86 -4.43
N LEU A 196 20.95 -3.67 -3.61
CA LEU A 196 20.82 -3.56 -2.15
C LEU A 196 20.92 -2.09 -1.73
N VAL A 197 19.88 -1.59 -1.06
CA VAL A 197 19.92 -0.35 -0.28
C VAL A 197 20.07 -0.72 1.19
N ASP A 198 21.17 -0.31 1.84
CA ASP A 198 21.44 -0.69 3.22
C ASP A 198 20.79 0.30 4.19
N ALA A 199 19.87 -0.18 5.02
CA ALA A 199 19.17 0.64 6.02
C ALA A 199 19.85 0.62 7.40
N ILE A 200 21.02 0.00 7.53
CA ILE A 200 21.77 0.00 8.80
C ILE A 200 22.07 1.42 9.27
N GLY A 201 21.88 1.67 10.57
CA GLY A 201 22.11 2.98 11.18
C GLY A 201 20.98 3.98 10.98
N LEU A 202 19.93 3.65 10.22
CA LEU A 202 18.73 4.49 10.17
C LEU A 202 18.02 4.52 11.54
N PRO A 203 17.46 5.67 11.97
CA PRO A 203 16.84 5.80 13.29
C PRO A 203 15.65 4.86 13.49
N LEU A 204 15.68 4.10 14.58
CA LEU A 204 14.59 3.20 15.00
C LEU A 204 13.61 3.93 15.91
N GLN A 205 12.42 3.37 16.07
CA GLN A 205 11.47 3.75 17.10
C GLN A 205 11.92 3.21 18.47
N ASP A 206 11.17 3.57 19.51
CA ASP A 206 11.45 3.15 20.90
C ASP A 206 11.48 1.63 21.07
N ASP A 207 10.77 0.89 20.20
CA ASP A 207 10.75 -0.58 20.17
C ASP A 207 12.05 -1.22 19.64
N GLN A 208 13.01 -0.42 19.16
CA GLN A 208 14.29 -0.87 18.59
C GLN A 208 14.15 -1.87 17.43
N LEU A 209 12.98 -1.90 16.78
CA LEU A 209 12.67 -2.85 15.72
C LEU A 209 12.17 -2.14 14.47
N HIS A 210 11.29 -1.16 14.61
CA HIS A 210 10.70 -0.48 13.46
C HIS A 210 11.46 0.80 13.13
N LEU A 211 11.57 1.09 11.83
CA LEU A 211 12.10 2.37 11.38
C LEU A 211 11.17 3.51 11.83
N SER A 212 11.77 4.59 12.32
CA SER A 212 11.06 5.84 12.63
C SER A 212 10.51 6.52 11.37
N THR A 213 9.66 7.53 11.54
CA THR A 213 9.16 8.34 10.41
C THR A 213 10.28 9.03 9.65
N GLU A 214 11.30 9.53 10.35
CA GLU A 214 12.48 10.15 9.74
C GLU A 214 13.28 9.12 8.94
N ALA A 215 13.51 7.93 9.50
CA ALA A 215 14.17 6.85 8.78
C ALA A 215 13.40 6.41 7.53
N GLN A 216 12.06 6.39 7.57
CA GLN A 216 11.23 6.06 6.41
C GLN A 216 11.33 7.12 5.31
N LEU A 217 11.50 8.39 5.68
CA LEU A 217 11.80 9.47 4.74
C LEU A 217 13.14 9.23 4.03
N TRP A 218 14.21 9.00 4.80
CA TRP A 218 15.55 8.76 4.24
C TRP A 218 15.59 7.51 3.39
N LEU A 219 14.98 6.41 3.85
CA LEU A 219 14.93 5.16 3.11
C LEU A 219 14.21 5.32 1.77
N GLY A 220 13.08 6.04 1.74
CA GLY A 220 12.37 6.29 0.49
C GLY A 220 13.20 7.10 -0.51
N ASP A 221 13.94 8.10 -0.05
CA ASP A 221 14.87 8.85 -0.90
C ASP A 221 16.03 7.97 -1.42
N MET A 222 16.66 7.17 -0.55
CA MET A 222 17.70 6.21 -0.94
C MET A 222 17.22 5.21 -2.01
N LEU A 223 15.99 4.69 -1.85
CA LEU A 223 15.36 3.83 -2.85
C LEU A 223 15.15 4.57 -4.18
N GLY A 224 14.73 5.84 -4.12
CA GLY A 224 14.50 6.68 -5.30
C GLY A 224 15.80 6.91 -6.06
N GLN A 225 16.86 7.30 -5.35
CA GLN A 225 18.20 7.46 -5.92
C GLN A 225 18.73 6.17 -6.56
N ALA A 226 18.54 5.02 -5.89
CA ALA A 226 18.96 3.72 -6.42
C ALA A 226 18.25 3.37 -7.73
N TYR A 227 16.93 3.60 -7.79
CA TYR A 227 16.14 3.42 -9.00
C TYR A 227 16.62 4.31 -10.15
N LEU A 228 16.77 5.63 -9.89
CA LEU A 228 17.18 6.60 -10.91
C LEU A 228 18.58 6.28 -11.47
N LYS A 229 19.53 5.95 -10.60
CA LYS A 229 20.89 5.54 -11.00
C LYS A 229 20.88 4.29 -11.87
N PHE A 230 20.05 3.31 -11.55
CA PHE A 230 19.90 2.11 -12.36
C PHE A 230 19.35 2.44 -13.74
N ASN A 231 18.29 3.25 -13.80
CA ASN A 231 17.64 3.59 -15.06
C ASN A 231 18.58 4.36 -15.99
N SER A 232 19.27 5.39 -15.46
CA SER A 232 20.24 6.17 -16.25
C SER A 232 21.39 5.33 -16.82
N SER A 233 21.84 4.30 -16.08
CA SER A 233 22.89 3.38 -16.53
C SER A 233 22.42 2.39 -17.60
N THR A 234 21.11 2.14 -17.68
CA THR A 234 20.50 1.22 -18.65
C THR A 234 20.22 1.94 -19.95
N ASP A 235 19.74 3.18 -19.88
CA ASP A 235 19.54 4.05 -21.04
C ASP A 235 20.88 4.32 -21.77
N SER A 236 21.99 4.46 -21.05
CA SER A 236 23.32 4.65 -21.66
C SER A 236 23.91 3.39 -22.33
N ARG A 237 23.27 2.23 -22.20
CA ARG A 237 23.70 0.95 -22.80
C ARG A 237 22.90 0.57 -24.06
N GLN A 238 21.90 1.38 -24.42
CA GLN A 238 21.17 1.30 -25.69
C GLN A 238 21.71 2.33 -26.66
#